data_AF-A0A928XDI2-F1
#
_entry.id   AF-A0A928XDI2-F1
#
_cell.length_a   1.000
_cell.length_b   1.000
_cell.length_c   1.000
_cell.angle_alpha   90.00
_cell.angle_beta   90.00
_cell.angle_gamma   90.00
#
_symmetry.space_group_name_H-M   'P 1'
#
loop_
_entity.id
_entity.type
_entity.pdbx_description
1 polymer ?
#
loop_
_entity_poly.entity_id
_entity_poly.type
_entity_poly.pdbx_seq_one_letter_code
_entity_poly.pdbx_strand_id
1 'polypeptide(L)' 'MSDTLPKQRLEIATEDLTVAHLVFAEEHLAHACFLSQQSIEKSLKAYLIARANSYPRTHNLVILLNQ' A
#
# COMPACT_ATOMS: atom_id res chain seq x y z
N MET A 1 13.90 -17.16 2.42
CA MET A 1 12.79 -16.53 3.17
C MET A 1 12.48 -15.09 2.70
N SER A 2 13.07 -14.58 1.60
CA SER A 2 12.83 -13.22 1.09
C SER A 2 11.64 -13.08 0.15
N ASP A 3 11.28 -14.15 -0.56
CA ASP A 3 10.39 -14.03 -1.75
C ASP A 3 8.90 -13.83 -1.39
N THR A 4 8.53 -14.03 -0.12
CA THR A 4 7.15 -13.87 0.34
C THR A 4 6.81 -12.44 0.74
N LEU A 5 7.80 -11.60 1.04
CA LEU A 5 7.57 -10.27 1.61
C LEU A 5 6.89 -9.29 0.63
N PRO A 6 7.28 -9.22 -0.66
CA PRO A 6 6.54 -8.41 -1.64
C PRO A 6 5.09 -8.86 -1.80
N LYS A 7 4.86 -10.17 -1.89
CA LYS A 7 3.52 -10.74 -2.08
C LYS A 7 2.60 -10.44 -0.91
N GLN A 8 3.07 -10.65 0.32
CA GLN A 8 2.33 -10.32 1.54
C GLN A 8 1.94 -8.82 1.59
N ARG A 9 2.84 -7.93 1.14
CA ARG A 9 2.55 -6.50 1.09
C ARG A 9 1.46 -6.15 0.08
N LEU A 10 1.45 -6.82 -1.08
CA LEU A 10 0.38 -6.66 -2.07
C LEU A 10 -0.96 -7.23 -1.58
N GLU A 11 -0.96 -8.34 -0.86
CA GLU A 11 -2.16 -8.90 -0.25
C GLU A 11 -2.79 -7.89 0.73
N ILE A 12 -1.99 -7.27 1.60
CA ILE A 12 -2.48 -6.22 2.51
C ILE A 12 -2.97 -4.99 1.73
N ALA A 13 -2.28 -4.58 0.67
CA ALA A 13 -2.72 -3.46 -0.16
C ALA A 13 -4.07 -3.72 -0.85
N THR A 14 -4.30 -4.97 -1.25
CA THR A 14 -5.55 -5.42 -1.86
C THR A 14 -6.69 -5.43 -0.85
N GLU A 15 -6.41 -5.86 0.38
CA GLU A 15 -7.36 -5.77 1.49
C GLU A 15 -7.75 -4.32 1.78
N ASP A 16 -6.78 -3.41 1.89
CA ASP A 16 -7.07 -1.98 2.10
C ASP A 16 -8.00 -1.41 1.01
N LEU A 17 -7.76 -1.76 -0.26
CA LEU A 17 -8.61 -1.29 -1.36
C LEU A 17 -10.02 -1.89 -1.29
N THR A 18 -10.13 -3.15 -0.87
CA THR A 18 -11.43 -3.81 -0.68
C THR A 18 -12.22 -3.09 0.41
N VAL A 19 -11.59 -2.82 1.56
CA VAL A 19 -12.23 -2.06 2.64
C VAL A 19 -12.51 -0.62 2.23
N ALA A 20 -11.64 0.02 1.44
CA ALA A 20 -11.88 1.37 0.91
C ALA A 20 -13.20 1.46 0.14
N HIS A 21 -13.51 0.46 -0.70
CA HIS A 21 -14.78 0.40 -1.41
C HIS A 21 -15.98 0.20 -0.47
N LEU A 22 -15.85 -0.67 0.55
CA LEU A 22 -16.92 -0.88 1.53
C LEU A 22 -17.25 0.41 2.29
N VAL A 23 -16.23 1.10 2.81
CA VAL A 23 -16.47 2.33 3.59
C VAL A 23 -16.87 3.51 2.71
N PHE A 24 -16.50 3.50 1.42
CA PHE A 24 -16.99 4.48 0.45
C PHE A 24 -18.49 4.32 0.21
N ALA A 25 -18.99 3.09 0.08
CA ALA A 25 -20.42 2.80 -0.07
C ALA A 25 -21.24 3.27 1.14
N GLU A 26 -20.65 3.26 2.33
CA GLU A 26 -21.22 3.79 3.59
C GLU A 26 -20.97 5.30 3.79
N GLU A 27 -20.57 6.03 2.74
CA GLU A 27 -20.31 7.48 2.74
C GLU A 27 -19.21 7.96 3.72
N HIS A 28 -18.35 7.05 4.21
CA HIS A 28 -17.20 7.39 5.04
C HIS A 28 -16.00 7.83 4.18
N LEU A 29 -16.15 8.95 3.47
CA LEU A 29 -15.21 9.42 2.44
C LEU A 29 -13.77 9.59 2.93
N ALA A 30 -13.58 10.13 4.14
CA ALA A 30 -12.23 10.29 4.71
C ALA A 30 -11.52 8.94 4.91
N HIS A 31 -12.25 7.91 5.35
CA HIS A 31 -11.71 6.56 5.52
C HIS A 31 -11.43 5.90 4.17
N ALA A 32 -12.30 6.10 3.18
CA ALA A 32 -12.07 5.64 1.82
C ALA A 32 -10.76 6.22 1.27
N CYS A 33 -10.55 7.53 1.37
CA CYS A 33 -9.31 8.18 0.94
C CYS A 33 -8.07 7.66 1.68
N PHE A 34 -8.16 7.49 3.01
CA PHE A 34 -7.06 6.96 3.81
C PHE A 34 -6.67 5.54 3.36
N LEU A 35 -7.64 4.65 3.20
CA LEU A 35 -7.39 3.27 2.80
C LEU A 35 -6.90 3.16 1.35
N SER A 36 -7.40 4.01 0.44
CA SER A 36 -6.85 4.10 -0.92
C SER A 36 -5.38 4.54 -0.92
N GLN A 37 -5.00 5.52 -0.09
CA GLN A 37 -3.61 5.93 0.04
C GLN A 37 -2.73 4.79 0.59
N GLN A 38 -3.22 4.08 1.61
CA GLN A 38 -2.51 2.93 2.21
C GLN A 38 -2.30 1.80 1.19
N SER A 39 -3.30 1.51 0.36
CA SER A 39 -3.21 0.54 -0.72
C SER A 39 -2.07 0.90 -1.71
N ILE A 40 -2.02 2.17 -2.15
CA ILE A 40 -0.96 2.67 -3.04
C ILE A 40 0.41 2.56 -2.38
N GLU A 41 0.54 2.99 -1.12
CA GLU A 41 1.80 2.97 -0.38
C GLU A 41 2.36 1.55 -0.24
N LYS A 42 1.52 0.60 0.20
CA LYS A 42 1.93 -0.79 0.42
C LYS A 42 2.26 -1.48 -0.89
N SER A 43 1.53 -1.18 -1.96
CA SER A 43 1.85 -1.65 -3.32
C SER A 43 3.21 -1.14 -3.79
N LEU A 44 3.50 0.15 -3.59
CA LEU A 44 4.78 0.75 -3.95
C LEU A 44 5.93 0.16 -3.13
N LYS A 45 5.74 -0.04 -1.82
CA LYS A 45 6.72 -0.72 -0.97
C LYS A 45 6.97 -2.16 -1.43
N ALA A 46 5.93 -2.91 -1.80
CA ALA A 46 6.08 -4.26 -2.35
C ALA A 46 6.96 -4.26 -3.61
N TYR A 47 6.69 -3.33 -4.53
CA TYR A 47 7.48 -3.14 -5.75
C TYR A 47 8.95 -2.80 -5.43
N LEU A 48 9.22 -1.87 -4.52
CA LEU A 48 10.58 -1.49 -4.13
C LEU A 48 11.36 -2.65 -3.48
N ILE A 49 10.70 -3.46 -2.64
CA ILE A 49 11.30 -4.69 -2.09
C ILE A 49 11.63 -5.65 -3.23
N ALA A 50 10.72 -5.88 -4.16
CA ALA A 50 10.96 -6.80 -5.29
C ALA A 50 12.09 -6.30 -6.21
N ARG A 51 12.19 -4.98 -6.43
CA ARG A 51 13.17 -4.38 -7.34
C ARG A 51 14.55 -4.18 -6.71
N ALA A 52 14.60 -3.67 -5.48
CA ALA A 52 15.82 -3.16 -4.84
C ALA A 52 16.07 -3.76 -3.45
N ASN A 53 15.28 -4.76 -3.04
CA ASN A 53 15.34 -5.43 -1.74
C ASN A 53 15.32 -4.46 -0.53
N SER A 54 14.80 -3.25 -0.71
CA SER A 54 14.81 -2.19 0.29
C SER A 54 13.85 -1.05 -0.06
N TYR A 55 13.45 -0.28 0.95
CA TYR A 55 12.72 0.98 0.83
C TYR A 55 12.93 1.81 2.12
N PRO A 56 12.84 3.14 2.07
CA PRO A 56 12.93 3.98 3.26
C PRO A 56 11.70 3.76 4.16
N ARG A 57 11.89 3.69 5.47
CA ARG A 57 10.79 3.53 6.45
C ARG A 57 9.99 4.83 6.60
N THR A 58 9.15 5.12 5.62
CA THR A 58 8.28 6.30 5.56
C THR A 58 6.92 5.96 4.98
N HIS A 59 5.93 6.80 5.27
CA HIS A 59 4.60 6.80 4.66
C HIS A 59 4.46 7.84 3.53
N ASN A 60 5.51 8.62 3.29
CA ASN A 60 5.50 9.65 2.27
C ASN A 60 5.67 9.03 0.87
N LEU A 61 4.60 9.05 0.08
CA LEU A 61 4.59 8.53 -1.29
C LEU A 61 5.62 9.21 -2.21
N VAL A 62 5.84 10.52 -2.07
CA VAL A 62 6.81 11.26 -2.88
C VAL A 62 8.22 10.76 -2.59
N ILE A 63 8.56 10.51 -1.33
CA ILE A 63 9.87 9.94 -0.97
C ILE A 63 10.01 8.52 -1.54
N LEU A 64 8.95 7.70 -1.47
CA LEU A 64 8.95 6.33 -1.98
C LEU A 64 9.07 6.28 -3.52
N LEU A 65 8.44 7.20 -4.24
CA LEU A 65 8.50 7.27 -5.71
C LEU A 65 9.88 7.68 -6.23
N ASN A 66 10.67 8.37 -5.42
CA ASN A 66 12.03 8.81 -5.74
C ASN A 66 13.11 7.80 -5.28
N GLN A 67 12.74 6.54 -5.06
CA GLN A 67 13.66 5.43 -4.76
C GLN A 67 13.93 4.57 -6.00
#